data_AF-A0A0G1MQH1-F1
#
_entry.id   AF-A0A0G1MQH1-F1
#
_cell.length_a   1.000
_cell.length_b   1.000
_cell.length_c   1.000
_cell.angle_alpha   90.00
_cell.angle_beta   90.00
_cell.angle_gamma   90.00
#
_symmetry.space_group_name_H-M   'P 1'
#
loop_
_entity.id
_entity.type
_entity.pdbx_description
1 polymer ?
#
loop_
_entity_poly.entity_id
_entity_poly.type
_entity_poly.pdbx_seq_one_letter_code
_entity_poly.pdbx_strand_id
1 'polypeptide(L)'
;MIRQVHAIALEELYPPGKAMGGEGAQISTLLNPFIINIFIISGLLAFFVIILAGFNYITAAGDKNKVEQAQHMLTYGIVGLVVVVTSFLITRIIGAVIGFPFF
;
A
#
# COMPACT_ATOMS: atom_id res chain seq x y z
N MET A 1 -24.84 -20.42 -44.17
CA MET A 1 -24.61 -20.35 -42.70
C MET A 1 -23.58 -19.27 -42.45
N ILE A 2 -24.00 -18.07 -42.04
CA ILE A 2 -23.07 -16.97 -41.70
C ILE A 2 -22.66 -17.21 -40.24
N ARG A 3 -21.41 -17.62 -40.02
CA ARG A 3 -20.86 -17.87 -38.69
C ARG A 3 -20.78 -16.51 -37.98
N GLN A 4 -21.61 -16.31 -36.96
CA GLN A 4 -21.50 -15.17 -36.03
C GLN A 4 -20.08 -15.22 -35.44
N VAL A 5 -19.18 -14.42 -36.01
CA VAL A 5 -17.88 -14.18 -35.42
C VAL A 5 -18.20 -13.46 -34.12
N HIS A 6 -18.14 -14.20 -33.02
CA HIS A 6 -18.36 -13.64 -31.70
C HIS A 6 -17.37 -12.49 -31.56
N ALA A 7 -17.87 -11.28 -31.31
CA ALA A 7 -17.04 -10.16 -30.92
C ALA A 7 -16.44 -10.50 -29.54
N ILE A 8 -15.37 -11.29 -29.54
CA ILE A 8 -14.53 -11.48 -28.37
C ILE A 8 -13.83 -10.15 -28.13
N ALA A 9 -14.04 -9.60 -26.93
CA ALA A 9 -13.43 -8.36 -26.51
C ALA A 9 -11.90 -8.47 -26.64
N LEU A 10 -11.24 -7.38 -27.04
CA LEU A 10 -9.81 -7.39 -27.36
C LEU A 10 -8.98 -7.70 -26.09
N GLU A 11 -9.56 -7.48 -24.90
CA GLU A 11 -9.07 -7.92 -23.58
C GLU A 11 -8.91 -9.44 -23.44
N GLU A 12 -9.71 -10.24 -24.15
CA GLU A 12 -9.67 -11.71 -24.07
C GLU A 12 -8.57 -12.27 -24.98
N LEU A 13 -8.25 -11.58 -26.08
CA LEU A 13 -7.12 -11.88 -26.96
C LEU A 13 -5.78 -11.33 -26.43
N TYR A 14 -5.81 -10.29 -25.58
CA TYR A 14 -4.61 -9.69 -25.00
C TYR A 14 -4.69 -9.60 -23.45
N PRO A 15 -4.38 -10.71 -22.75
CA PRO A 15 -4.38 -10.79 -21.29
C PRO A 15 -3.57 -9.69 -20.56
N PRO A 16 -2.42 -9.20 -21.09
CA PRO A 16 -1.70 -8.09 -20.47
C PRO A 16 -2.51 -6.79 -20.50
N GLY A 17 -3.32 -6.57 -21.53
CA GLY A 17 -4.21 -5.41 -21.64
C GLY A 17 -5.30 -5.42 -20.58
N LYS A 18 -5.83 -6.61 -20.26
CA LYS A 18 -6.79 -6.79 -19.16
C LYS A 18 -6.18 -6.50 -17.78
N ALA A 19 -4.91 -6.87 -17.57
CA ALA A 19 -4.17 -6.55 -16.34
C ALA A 19 -3.84 -5.05 -16.22
N MET A 20 -3.89 -4.29 -17.31
CA MET A 20 -3.66 -2.85 -17.37
C MET A 20 -4.95 -2.03 -17.57
N GLY A 21 -6.13 -2.63 -17.39
CA GLY A 21 -7.42 -1.92 -17.38
C GLY A 21 -8.20 -1.88 -18.71
N GLY A 22 -7.67 -2.47 -19.80
CA GLY A 22 -8.37 -2.60 -21.08
C GLY A 22 -8.71 -1.28 -21.78
N GLU A 23 -9.66 -1.29 -22.71
CA GLU A 23 -10.17 -0.15 -23.48
C GLU A 23 -10.82 0.95 -22.59
N GLY A 24 -11.04 0.68 -21.30
CA GLY A 24 -11.60 1.61 -20.31
C GLY A 24 -10.65 1.96 -19.15
N ALA A 25 -9.35 1.74 -19.30
CA ALA A 25 -8.38 1.91 -18.22
C ALA A 25 -8.40 3.33 -17.63
N GLN A 26 -8.93 3.44 -16.41
CA GLN A 26 -8.83 4.67 -15.63
C GLN A 26 -7.47 4.71 -14.94
N ILE A 27 -6.97 5.92 -14.68
CA ILE A 27 -5.68 6.15 -13.98
C ILE A 27 -5.60 5.30 -12.70
N SER A 28 -6.72 5.11 -12.02
CA SER A 28 -6.76 4.40 -10.76
C SER A 28 -6.72 2.89 -10.90
N THR A 29 -7.15 2.32 -12.04
CA THR A 29 -6.94 0.91 -12.35
C THR A 29 -5.44 0.60 -12.51
N LEU A 30 -4.67 1.56 -13.01
CA LEU A 30 -3.22 1.45 -13.14
C LEU A 30 -2.49 1.65 -11.80
N LEU A 31 -2.97 2.56 -10.95
CA LEU A 31 -2.32 2.90 -9.68
C LEU A 31 -2.67 1.94 -8.53
N ASN A 32 -3.88 1.37 -8.52
CA ASN A 32 -4.36 0.48 -7.46
C ASN A 32 -3.36 -0.65 -7.07
N PRO A 33 -2.76 -1.42 -8.01
CA PRO A 33 -1.81 -2.46 -7.63
C PRO A 33 -0.55 -1.90 -6.94
N PHE A 34 -0.06 -0.73 -7.35
CA PHE A 34 1.09 -0.10 -6.70
C PHE A 34 0.73 0.38 -5.30
N ILE A 35 -0.44 0.99 -5.13
CA ILE A 35 -0.88 1.49 -3.83
C ILE A 35 -1.00 0.32 -2.84
N ILE A 36 -1.72 -0.74 -3.20
CA ILE A 36 -1.89 -1.92 -2.33
C ILE A 36 -0.52 -2.51 -1.95
N ASN A 37 0.40 -2.66 -2.89
CA ASN A 37 1.74 -3.17 -2.59
C ASN A 37 2.52 -2.27 -1.62
N ILE A 38 2.45 -0.95 -1.79
CA ILE A 38 3.11 0.01 -0.89
C ILE A 38 2.55 -0.10 0.54
N PHE A 39 1.23 -0.24 0.68
CA PHE A 39 0.60 -0.42 1.99
C PHE A 39 1.09 -1.69 2.70
N ILE A 40 1.16 -2.81 1.97
CA ILE A 40 1.66 -4.09 2.51
C ILE A 40 3.12 -3.96 2.95
N ILE A 41 3.98 -3.41 2.09
CA ILE A 41 5.40 -3.24 2.37
C ILE A 41 5.61 -2.30 3.57
N SER A 42 4.88 -1.20 3.62
CA SER A 42 4.98 -0.21 4.71
C SER A 42 4.55 -0.80 6.05
N GLY A 43 3.46 -1.57 6.08
CA GLY A 43 3.01 -2.27 7.29
C GLY A 43 4.03 -3.30 7.78
N LEU A 44 4.62 -4.07 6.85
CA LEU A 44 5.65 -5.04 7.18
C LEU A 44 6.94 -4.37 7.70
N LEU A 45 7.37 -3.29 7.06
CA LEU A 45 8.53 -2.50 7.52
C LEU A 45 8.30 -1.95 8.92
N ALA A 46 7.14 -1.34 9.19
CA ALA A 46 6.79 -0.83 10.51
C ALA A 46 6.84 -1.94 11.57
N PHE A 47 6.32 -3.13 11.26
CA PHE A 47 6.37 -4.28 12.14
C PHE A 47 7.81 -4.69 12.51
N PHE A 48 8.71 -4.81 11.51
CA PHE A 48 10.11 -5.14 11.77
C PHE A 48 10.83 -4.05 12.57
N VAL A 49 10.59 -2.77 12.26
CA VAL A 49 11.19 -1.64 12.99
C VAL A 49 10.80 -1.66 14.46
N ILE A 50 9.52 -1.91 14.77
CA ILE A 50 9.04 -1.99 16.16
C ILE A 50 9.71 -3.15 16.91
N ILE A 51 9.85 -4.32 16.27
CA ILE A 51 10.55 -5.47 16.86
C ILE A 51 12.01 -5.14 17.15
N LEU A 52 12.73 -4.60 16.17
CA LEU A 52 14.14 -4.23 16.32
C LEU A 52 14.34 -3.15 17.38
N ALA A 53 13.43 -2.18 17.46
CA ALA A 53 13.43 -1.17 18.51
C ALA A 53 13.27 -1.81 19.91
N GLY A 54 12.38 -2.79 20.05
CA GLY A 54 12.20 -3.55 21.29
C GLY A 54 13.46 -4.33 21.70
N PHE A 55 14.10 -5.02 20.75
CA PHE A 55 15.37 -5.72 21.01
C PHE A 55 16.49 -4.75 21.43
N ASN A 56 16.62 -3.62 20.74
CA ASN A 56 17.59 -2.59 21.09
C ASN A 56 17.32 -2.00 22.48
N TYR A 57 16.05 -1.80 22.85
CA TYR A 57 15.67 -1.31 24.17
C TYR A 57 16.09 -2.29 25.29
N ILE A 58 15.86 -3.59 25.09
CA ILE A 58 16.26 -4.62 26.06
C ILE A 58 17.79 -4.75 26.14
N THR A 59 18.47 -4.70 24.98
CA THR A 59 19.93 -4.88 24.89
C THR A 59 20.71 -3.64 25.34
N ALA A 60 20.05 -2.49 25.47
CA ALA A 60 20.68 -1.24 25.90
C ALA A 60 21.30 -1.31 27.30
N ALA A 61 20.88 -2.27 28.15
CA ALA A 61 21.49 -2.58 29.45
C ALA A 61 21.71 -1.35 30.37
N GLY A 62 20.85 -0.33 30.26
CA GLY A 62 20.92 0.90 31.06
C GLY A 62 21.80 2.02 30.48
N ASP A 63 22.41 1.82 29.31
CA ASP A 63 23.07 2.91 28.57
C ASP A 63 22.01 3.90 28.06
N LYS A 64 22.02 5.12 28.63
CA LYS A 64 21.04 6.17 28.33
C LYS A 64 20.95 6.47 26.83
N ASN A 65 22.07 6.50 26.11
CA ASN A 65 22.08 6.83 24.69
C ASN A 65 21.39 5.74 23.87
N LYS A 66 21.63 4.46 24.21
CA LYS A 66 21.01 3.33 23.51
C LYS A 66 19.53 3.20 23.82
N VAL A 67 19.13 3.46 25.07
CA VAL A 67 17.73 3.50 25.48
C VAL A 67 16.98 4.59 24.71
N GLU A 68 17.55 5.79 24.65
CA GLU A 68 16.94 6.91 23.93
C GLU A 68 16.81 6.62 22.44
N GLN A 69 17.86 6.08 21.81
CA GLN A 69 17.82 5.69 20.40
C GLN A 69 16.73 4.62 20.13
N ALA A 70 16.61 3.62 21.00
CA ALA A 70 15.58 2.60 20.87
C ALA A 70 14.17 3.18 21.03
N GLN A 71 13.98 4.14 21.94
CA GLN A 71 12.71 4.85 22.10
C GLN A 71 12.35 5.66 20.85
N HIS A 72 13.29 6.44 20.30
CA HIS A 72 13.07 7.17 19.05
C HIS A 72 12.70 6.24 17.91
N MET A 73 13.41 5.12 17.76
CA MET A 73 13.14 4.11 16.74
C MET A 73 11.71 3.53 16.89
N LEU A 74 11.28 3.30 18.13
CA LEU A 74 9.93 2.82 18.44
C LEU A 74 8.88 3.88 18.09
N THR A 75 9.11 5.14 18.46
CA THR A 75 8.24 6.27 18.10
C THR A 75 8.11 6.43 16.60
N TYR A 76 9.22 6.40 15.86
CA TYR A 76 9.17 6.50 14.39
C TYR A 76 8.45 5.31 13.74
N GLY A 77 8.63 4.09 14.25
CA GLY A 77 7.89 2.92 13.80
C GLY A 77 6.37 3.06 13.99
N ILE A 78 5.95 3.55 15.15
CA ILE A 78 4.53 3.79 15.46
C ILE A 78 3.97 4.93 14.61
N VAL A 79 4.69 6.05 14.50
CA VAL A 79 4.28 7.19 13.67
C VAL A 79 4.13 6.78 12.21
N GLY A 80 5.08 6.01 11.67
CA GLY A 80 4.99 5.47 10.32
C GLY A 80 3.73 4.62 10.12
N LEU A 81 3.39 3.75 11.06
CA LEU A 81 2.16 2.96 11.02
C LEU A 81 0.90 3.84 11.05
N VAL A 82 0.87 4.85 11.92
CA VAL A 82 -0.24 5.81 12.02
C VAL A 82 -0.42 6.58 10.71
N VAL A 83 0.67 7.00 10.07
CA VAL A 83 0.64 7.69 8.77
C VAL A 83 0.05 6.80 7.68
N VAL A 84 0.44 5.52 7.62
CA VAL A 84 -0.13 4.56 6.68
C VAL A 84 -1.64 4.42 6.88
N VAL A 85 -2.09 4.18 8.11
CA VAL A 85 -3.53 4.07 8.42
C VAL A 85 -4.27 5.35 8.05
N THR A 86 -3.74 6.51 8.42
CA THR A 86 -4.36 7.81 8.14
C THR A 86 -4.42 8.09 6.64
N SER A 87 -3.41 7.71 5.86
CA SER A 87 -3.39 7.83 4.40
C SER A 87 -4.56 7.08 3.75
N PHE A 88 -4.89 5.89 4.26
CA PHE A 88 -6.05 5.14 3.79
C PHE A 88 -7.38 5.87 4.05
N LEU A 89 -7.56 6.43 5.25
CA LEU A 89 -8.75 7.23 5.57
C LEU A 89 -8.86 8.47 4.68
N ILE A 90 -7.76 9.22 4.54
CA ILE A 90 -7.71 10.43 3.72
C ILE A 90 -8.10 10.10 2.28
N THR A 91 -7.53 9.05 1.70
CA THR A 91 -7.77 8.73 0.30
C THR A 91 -9.22 8.28 0.06
N ARG A 92 -9.86 7.62 1.04
CA ARG A 92 -11.31 7.34 0.98
C ARG A 92 -12.17 8.60 1.03
N ILE A 93 -11.85 9.54 1.92
CA ILE A 93 -12.59 10.80 2.04
C ILE A 93 -12.46 11.61 0.75
N ILE A 94 -11.23 11.73 0.25
CA ILE A 94 -10.93 12.41 -1.01
C ILE A 94 -11.72 11.74 -2.13
N GLY A 95 -11.64 10.42 -2.30
CA GLY A 95 -12.38 9.70 -3.34
C GLY A 95 -13.89 9.89 -3.28
N ALA A 96 -14.46 9.94 -2.07
CA ALA A 96 -15.88 10.21 -1.87
C ALA A 96 -16.28 11.63 -2.31
N VAL A 97 -15.42 12.63 -2.11
CA VAL A 97 -15.66 14.03 -2.52
C VAL A 97 -15.50 14.23 -4.02
N ILE A 98 -14.50 13.59 -4.65
CA ILE A 98 -14.28 13.72 -6.10
C ILE A 98 -15.17 12.79 -6.94
N GLY A 99 -15.97 11.92 -6.31
CA GLY A 99 -16.78 10.92 -7.00
C GLY A 99 -15.96 9.82 -7.68
N PHE A 100 -14.66 9.72 -7.35
CA PHE A 100 -13.74 8.73 -7.88
C PHE A 100 -13.27 7.81 -6.75
N PRO A 101 -13.72 6.54 -6.69
CA PRO A 101 -13.23 5.61 -5.67
C PRO A 101 -11.79 5.20 -6.01
N PHE A 102 -10.83 5.66 -5.20
CA PHE A 102 -9.43 5.26 -5.35
C PHE A 102 -9.17 3.79 -4.95
N PHE A 103 -10.20 3.11 -4.42
CA PHE A 103 -10.25 1.69 -4.05
C PHE A 103 -11.72 1.25 -3.99
#